data_AF-A0A2M6Y716-F1
#
_entry.id   AF-A0A2M6Y716-F1
#
_cell.length_a   1.000
_cell.length_b   1.000
_cell.length_c   1.000
_cell.angle_alpha   90.00
_cell.angle_beta   90.00
_cell.angle_gamma   90.00
#
_symmetry.space_group_name_H-M   'P 1'
#
loop_
_entity.id
_entity.type
_entity.pdbx_description
1 polymer ?
#
loop_
_entity_poly.entity_id
_entity_poly.type
_entity_poly.pdbx_seq_one_letter_code
_entity_poly.pdbx_strand_id
1 'polypeptide(L)'
;MNKLTLFPLVFAALLLAGCSWADKGSIKIISITPEPVTILHVGQKVDMEVVVEYTLKSEKGKTTLVVQSKDGKSAAPEVTVETQTTLLKGSGKVTLRRSFVVPETSELHVYVPLYAGASATKTGILDARLYNIAPKK
;
A
#
# COMPACT_ATOMS: atom_id res chain seq x y z
N MET A 1 70.35 -17.51 -12.50
CA MET A 1 69.93 -18.92 -12.70
C MET A 1 68.59 -19.12 -12.02
N ASN A 2 67.64 -19.65 -12.77
CA ASN A 2 66.21 -19.85 -12.47
C ASN A 2 65.93 -20.64 -11.19
N LYS A 3 64.82 -20.33 -10.51
CA LYS A 3 63.65 -21.24 -10.50
C LYS A 3 62.37 -20.53 -10.03
N LEU A 4 61.31 -20.89 -10.73
CA LEU A 4 59.95 -20.37 -10.76
C LEU A 4 59.04 -21.42 -10.11
N THR A 5 58.19 -21.03 -9.15
CA THR A 5 57.02 -21.76 -8.63
C THR A 5 56.15 -20.71 -7.93
N LEU A 6 55.11 -20.07 -8.52
CA LEU A 6 53.80 -20.48 -9.05
C LEU A 6 52.79 -21.03 -8.00
N PHE A 7 51.67 -20.29 -7.88
CA PHE A 7 50.31 -20.60 -7.36
C PHE A 7 50.03 -20.58 -5.83
N PRO A 8 48.79 -20.26 -5.36
CA PRO A 8 47.78 -19.35 -5.92
C PRO A 8 46.95 -18.55 -4.89
N LEU A 9 46.09 -17.67 -5.43
CA LEU A 9 44.76 -17.26 -4.93
C LEU A 9 44.54 -17.25 -3.41
N VAL A 10 44.58 -16.05 -2.81
CA VAL A 10 43.64 -15.77 -1.71
C VAL A 10 42.37 -15.23 -2.34
N PHE A 11 41.37 -16.11 -2.29
CA PHE A 11 39.98 -15.94 -2.70
C PHE A 11 39.42 -14.56 -2.35
N ALA A 12 38.85 -13.91 -3.36
CA ALA A 12 37.91 -12.81 -3.18
C ALA A 12 36.72 -13.29 -2.34
N ALA A 13 36.66 -12.88 -1.08
CA ALA A 13 35.46 -13.02 -0.24
C ALA A 13 34.44 -11.95 -0.66
N LEU A 14 33.86 -12.13 -1.84
CA LEU A 14 32.71 -11.37 -2.33
C LEU A 14 31.47 -12.26 -2.22
N LEU A 15 30.93 -12.43 -1.01
CA LEU A 15 29.66 -13.14 -0.85
C LEU A 15 28.73 -12.44 0.14
N LEU A 16 27.66 -11.92 -0.46
CA LEU A 16 26.31 -11.84 0.09
C LEU A 16 26.15 -10.90 1.28
N ALA A 17 26.31 -9.60 1.03
CA ALA A 17 25.38 -8.65 1.63
C ALA A 17 23.97 -9.00 1.10
N GLY A 18 23.35 -10.02 1.69
CA GLY A 18 21.95 -10.30 1.48
C GLY A 18 21.21 -9.02 1.84
N CYS A 19 20.61 -8.36 0.85
CA CYS A 19 19.55 -7.41 1.10
C CYS A 19 18.40 -8.17 1.76
N SER A 20 18.52 -8.43 3.06
CA SER A 20 17.40 -8.70 3.93
C SER A 20 16.65 -7.37 4.00
N TRP A 21 15.79 -7.10 3.01
CA TRP A 21 14.71 -6.16 3.22
C TRP A 21 13.93 -6.72 4.40
N ALA A 22 14.14 -6.12 5.57
CA ALA A 22 13.46 -6.53 6.78
C ALA A 22 11.96 -6.41 6.49
N ASP A 23 11.29 -7.56 6.31
CA ASP A 23 9.85 -7.65 6.15
C ASP A 23 9.24 -6.97 7.38
N LYS A 24 8.49 -5.88 7.16
CA LYS A 24 7.89 -5.07 8.22
C LYS A 24 6.43 -5.44 8.50
N GLY A 25 5.88 -6.39 7.75
CA GLY A 25 4.48 -6.77 7.81
C GLY A 25 3.86 -7.05 6.44
N SER A 26 2.55 -7.19 6.42
CA SER A 26 1.73 -7.34 5.22
C SER A 26 0.38 -6.64 5.39
N ILE A 27 -0.25 -6.27 4.27
CA ILE A 27 -1.62 -5.78 4.25
C ILE A 27 -2.33 -6.33 3.01
N LYS A 28 -3.59 -6.71 3.17
CA LYS A 28 -4.40 -7.30 2.09
C LYS A 28 -5.84 -6.84 2.22
N ILE A 29 -6.41 -6.34 1.13
CA ILE A 29 -7.84 -6.05 1.00
C ILE A 29 -8.57 -7.38 0.85
N ILE A 30 -9.34 -7.76 1.87
CA ILE A 30 -10.13 -8.99 1.88
C ILE A 30 -11.59 -8.75 1.48
N SER A 31 -12.08 -7.52 1.59
CA SER A 31 -13.38 -7.10 1.05
C SER A 31 -13.36 -5.61 0.72
N ILE A 32 -14.09 -5.23 -0.33
CA ILE A 32 -14.28 -3.84 -0.73
C ILE A 32 -15.69 -3.63 -1.31
N THR A 33 -16.37 -2.59 -0.84
CA THR A 33 -17.69 -2.18 -1.29
C THR A 33 -17.63 -0.71 -1.68
N PRO A 34 -18.14 -0.29 -2.86
CA PRO A 34 -18.66 -1.14 -3.95
C PRO A 34 -17.55 -2.02 -4.57
N GLU A 35 -17.90 -3.15 -5.18
CA GLU A 35 -16.90 -4.01 -5.81
C GLU A 35 -16.27 -3.36 -7.07
N PRO A 36 -14.99 -3.63 -7.41
CA PRO A 36 -14.29 -2.99 -8.53
C PRO A 36 -14.85 -3.33 -9.92
N VAL A 37 -15.66 -4.39 -10.02
CA VAL A 37 -16.38 -4.76 -11.24
C VAL A 37 -17.58 -3.85 -11.52
N THR A 38 -18.03 -3.10 -10.52
CA THR A 38 -19.13 -2.15 -10.67
C THR A 38 -18.60 -0.86 -11.30
N ILE A 39 -19.14 -0.49 -12.45
CA ILE A 39 -18.82 0.81 -13.09
C ILE A 39 -19.42 1.94 -12.24
N LEU A 40 -18.55 2.80 -11.74
CA LEU A 40 -18.95 4.03 -11.06
C LEU A 40 -19.09 5.15 -12.09
N HIS A 41 -19.94 6.14 -11.81
CA HIS A 41 -20.20 7.25 -12.73
C HIS A 41 -19.69 8.56 -12.15
N VAL A 42 -19.18 9.46 -13.00
CA VAL A 42 -18.82 10.83 -12.59
C VAL A 42 -19.98 11.52 -11.87
N GLY A 43 -19.70 12.17 -10.75
CA GLY A 43 -20.69 12.86 -9.92
C GLY A 43 -21.51 11.95 -9.00
N GLN A 44 -21.32 10.63 -9.07
CA GLN A 44 -21.94 9.68 -8.14
C GLN A 44 -21.35 9.87 -6.74
N LYS A 45 -22.22 9.93 -5.72
CA LYS A 45 -21.80 9.80 -4.32
C LYS A 45 -21.53 8.33 -4.01
N VAL A 46 -20.36 8.03 -3.47
CA VAL A 46 -19.91 6.69 -3.11
C VAL A 46 -19.56 6.65 -1.64
N ASP A 47 -20.19 5.74 -0.91
CA ASP A 47 -19.81 5.37 0.45
C ASP A 47 -18.99 4.09 0.38
N MET A 48 -17.68 4.22 0.47
CA MET A 48 -16.74 3.12 0.33
C MET A 48 -16.42 2.49 1.68
N GLU A 49 -16.45 1.16 1.73
CA GLU A 49 -16.00 0.37 2.86
C GLU A 49 -14.95 -0.64 2.38
N VAL A 50 -13.82 -0.70 3.09
CA VAL A 50 -12.72 -1.62 2.79
C VAL A 50 -12.37 -2.38 4.06
N VAL A 51 -12.49 -3.71 4.02
CA VAL A 51 -11.98 -4.57 5.09
C VAL A 51 -10.63 -5.08 4.67
N VAL A 52 -9.62 -4.81 5.49
CA VAL A 52 -8.25 -5.30 5.27
C VAL A 52 -7.80 -6.21 6.39
N GLU A 53 -7.06 -7.24 6.02
CA GLU A 53 -6.27 -8.04 6.92
C GLU A 53 -4.84 -7.50 6.93
N TYR A 54 -4.23 -7.40 8.11
CA TYR A 54 -2.86 -6.92 8.26
C TYR A 54 -2.05 -7.85 9.15
N THR A 55 -0.74 -7.82 8.94
CA THR A 55 0.28 -8.27 9.89
C THR A 55 1.28 -7.14 10.05
N LEU A 56 1.60 -6.76 11.28
CA LEU A 56 2.53 -5.69 11.59
C LEU A 56 3.60 -6.20 12.54
N LYS A 57 4.87 -6.04 12.15
CA LYS A 57 6.01 -6.50 12.97
C LYS A 57 6.57 -5.42 13.88
N SER A 58 6.36 -4.15 13.56
CA SER A 58 6.73 -3.02 14.43
C SER A 58 5.72 -2.84 15.56
N GLU A 59 6.16 -2.29 16.70
CA GLU A 59 5.30 -2.05 17.87
C GLU A 59 4.05 -1.22 17.56
N LYS A 60 4.19 -0.24 16.67
CA LYS A 60 3.10 0.62 16.18
C LYS A 60 3.20 0.81 14.68
N GLY A 61 2.08 1.11 14.05
CA GLY A 61 1.98 1.48 12.65
C GLY A 61 0.68 2.22 12.39
N LYS A 62 0.47 2.61 11.14
CA LYS A 62 -0.78 3.23 10.69
C LYS A 62 -1.18 2.69 9.33
N THR A 63 -2.48 2.64 9.10
CA THR A 63 -3.06 2.40 7.77
C THR A 63 -4.13 3.43 7.48
N THR A 64 -4.40 3.65 6.19
CA THR A 64 -5.46 4.56 5.74
C THR A 64 -6.08 4.05 4.45
N LEU A 65 -7.27 4.51 4.14
CA LEU A 65 -7.87 4.34 2.81
C LEU A 65 -7.52 5.55 1.96
N VAL A 66 -6.97 5.32 0.77
CA VAL A 66 -6.68 6.37 -0.20
C VAL A 66 -7.43 6.10 -1.49
N VAL A 67 -8.08 7.14 -2.01
CA VAL A 67 -8.82 7.12 -3.27
C VAL A 67 -8.27 8.24 -4.14
N GLN A 68 -7.64 7.90 -5.25
CA GLN A 68 -7.03 8.84 -6.18
C GLN A 68 -7.53 8.63 -7.60
N SER A 69 -7.63 9.69 -8.39
CA SER A 69 -7.78 9.59 -9.83
C SER A 69 -6.46 9.17 -10.50
N LYS A 70 -6.54 8.80 -11.77
CA LYS A 70 -5.39 8.42 -12.61
C LYS A 70 -4.24 9.43 -12.61
N ASP A 71 -4.54 10.73 -12.47
CA ASP A 71 -3.56 11.81 -12.41
C ASP A 71 -2.97 12.05 -11.00
N GLY A 72 -3.27 11.16 -10.04
CA GLY A 72 -2.76 11.21 -8.67
C GLY A 72 -3.47 12.24 -7.78
N LYS A 73 -4.50 12.91 -8.27
CA LYS A 73 -5.32 13.81 -7.44
C LYS A 73 -6.19 12.98 -6.50
N SER A 74 -6.29 13.41 -5.25
CA SER A 74 -7.21 12.78 -4.30
C SER A 74 -8.65 13.05 -4.74
N ALA A 75 -9.44 11.99 -4.93
CA ALA A 75 -10.86 12.10 -5.23
C ALA A 75 -11.68 12.64 -4.04
N ALA A 76 -11.05 12.69 -2.87
CA ALA A 76 -11.58 13.31 -1.67
C ALA A 76 -10.47 14.17 -1.06
N PRO A 77 -10.42 15.49 -1.36
CA PRO A 77 -9.36 16.38 -0.89
C PRO A 77 -9.33 16.54 0.62
N GLU A 78 -10.46 16.33 1.30
CA GLU A 78 -10.51 16.28 2.77
C GLU A 78 -10.19 14.87 3.24
N VAL A 79 -8.95 14.64 3.65
CA VAL A 79 -8.62 13.49 4.48
C VAL A 79 -9.26 13.72 5.84
N THR A 80 -10.54 13.33 6.00
CA THR A 80 -11.17 13.29 7.31
C THR A 80 -10.33 12.37 8.20
N VAL A 81 -9.93 12.90 9.36
CA VAL A 81 -9.02 12.28 10.35
C VAL A 81 -9.44 10.84 10.71
N GLU A 82 -10.71 10.49 10.52
CA GLU A 82 -11.29 9.16 10.72
C GLU A 82 -10.73 8.06 9.79
N THR A 83 -10.06 8.42 8.69
CA THR A 83 -9.57 7.41 7.72
C THR A 83 -8.26 6.75 8.17
N GLN A 84 -7.57 7.31 9.17
CA GLN A 84 -6.31 6.77 9.67
C GLN A 84 -6.55 5.90 10.91
N THR A 85 -6.17 4.62 10.84
CA THR A 85 -6.21 3.71 11.99
C THR A 85 -4.80 3.44 12.50
N THR A 86 -4.57 3.68 13.79
CA THR A 86 -3.35 3.22 14.47
C THR A 86 -3.43 1.71 14.67
N LEU A 87 -2.40 1.00 14.23
CA LEU A 87 -2.28 -0.45 14.36
C LEU A 87 -1.22 -0.77 15.41
N LEU A 88 -1.49 -1.82 16.18
CA LEU A 88 -0.52 -2.43 17.09
C LEU A 88 0.16 -3.61 16.41
N LYS A 89 1.32 -3.99 16.92
CA LYS A 89 2.02 -5.20 16.50
C LYS A 89 1.12 -6.43 16.57
N GLY A 90 1.31 -7.34 15.61
CA GLY A 90 0.55 -8.57 15.48
C GLY A 90 -0.26 -8.59 14.19
N SER A 91 -1.25 -9.47 14.13
CA SER A 91 -2.13 -9.61 12.98
C SER A 91 -3.57 -9.31 13.38
N GLY A 92 -4.33 -8.77 12.44
CA GLY A 92 -5.73 -8.43 12.70
C GLY A 92 -6.46 -7.99 11.45
N LYS A 93 -7.69 -7.55 11.65
CA LYS A 93 -8.54 -6.96 10.61
C LYS A 93 -8.93 -5.56 11.00
N VAL A 94 -9.05 -4.68 10.02
CA VAL A 94 -9.56 -3.31 10.21
C VAL A 94 -10.50 -2.97 9.07
N THR A 95 -11.58 -2.26 9.40
CA THR A 95 -12.54 -1.74 8.43
C THR A 95 -12.28 -0.26 8.27
N LEU A 96 -12.03 0.18 7.03
CA LEU A 96 -11.79 1.56 6.65
C LEU A 96 -12.99 2.06 5.85
N ARG A 97 -13.46 3.27 6.13
CA ARG A 97 -14.61 3.86 5.46
C ARG A 97 -14.28 5.23 4.92
N ARG A 98 -14.86 5.58 3.76
CA ARG A 98 -14.73 6.91 3.16
C ARG A 98 -15.90 7.22 2.24
N SER A 99 -16.50 8.38 2.42
CA SER A 99 -17.50 8.91 1.49
C SER A 99 -16.87 9.94 0.56
N PHE A 100 -17.16 9.86 -0.74
CA PHE A 100 -16.67 10.81 -1.73
C PHE A 100 -17.62 10.96 -2.91
N VAL A 101 -17.40 12.00 -3.73
CA VAL A 101 -18.07 12.15 -5.02
C VAL A 101 -17.06 11.78 -6.10
N VAL A 102 -17.46 10.91 -7.05
CA VAL A 102 -16.59 10.46 -8.14
C VAL A 102 -16.20 11.68 -8.99
N PRO A 103 -14.90 12.02 -9.09
CA PRO A 103 -14.44 13.16 -9.87
C PRO A 103 -14.51 12.87 -11.36
N GLU A 104 -14.33 13.91 -12.18
CA GLU A 104 -14.15 13.76 -13.63
C GLU A 104 -12.83 13.04 -13.93
N THR A 105 -12.90 11.72 -14.12
CA THR A 105 -11.75 10.86 -14.44
C THR A 105 -12.23 9.59 -15.15
N SER A 106 -11.32 8.87 -15.81
CA SER A 106 -11.61 7.57 -16.41
C SER A 106 -11.41 6.42 -15.42
N GLU A 107 -10.61 6.62 -14.38
CA GLU A 107 -10.15 5.57 -13.47
C GLU A 107 -9.96 6.12 -12.05
N LEU A 108 -10.35 5.33 -11.05
CA LEU A 108 -9.97 5.55 -9.65
C LEU A 108 -9.07 4.42 -9.16
N HIS A 109 -7.99 4.81 -8.48
CA HIS A 109 -7.09 3.94 -7.75
C HIS A 109 -7.45 4.00 -6.27
N VAL A 110 -7.88 2.86 -5.73
CA VAL A 110 -8.16 2.69 -4.31
C VAL A 110 -7.04 1.86 -3.72
N TYR A 111 -6.30 2.41 -2.77
CA TYR A 111 -5.20 1.68 -2.15
C TYR A 111 -5.17 1.87 -0.64
N VAL A 112 -4.67 0.83 0.03
CA VAL A 112 -4.56 0.77 1.49
C VAL A 112 -3.08 0.57 1.85
N PRO A 113 -2.33 1.66 2.09
CA PRO A 113 -0.94 1.59 2.48
C PRO A 113 -0.79 1.24 3.97
N LEU A 114 0.15 0.34 4.28
CA LEU A 114 0.62 0.07 5.63
C LEU A 114 1.95 0.80 5.87
N TYR A 115 1.95 1.60 6.92
CA TYR A 115 3.09 2.36 7.40
C TYR A 115 3.57 1.75 8.72
N ALA A 116 4.70 1.04 8.67
CA ALA A 116 5.30 0.40 9.84
C ALA A 116 6.25 1.35 10.59
N GLY A 117 6.06 1.50 11.91
CA GLY A 117 6.84 2.35 12.79
C GLY A 117 6.16 3.67 13.16
N ALA A 118 6.65 4.29 14.25
CA ALA A 118 6.03 5.50 14.84
C ALA A 118 6.18 6.76 13.98
N SER A 119 7.23 6.86 13.15
CA SER A 119 7.51 8.01 12.28
C SER A 119 7.45 7.62 10.80
N ALA A 120 6.57 6.66 10.45
CA ALA A 120 6.54 6.12 9.10
C ALA A 120 6.19 7.20 8.05
N THR A 121 7.24 7.70 7.38
CA THR A 121 7.23 8.69 6.30
C THR A 121 7.31 8.04 4.91
N LYS A 122 7.50 6.71 4.85
CA LYS A 122 7.52 5.92 3.60
C LYS A 122 6.53 4.77 3.71
N THR A 123 5.66 4.64 2.70
CA THR A 123 4.81 3.45 2.52
C THR A 123 5.72 2.26 2.25
N GLY A 124 5.63 1.22 3.10
CA GLY A 124 6.43 0.02 2.91
C GLY A 124 5.69 -1.07 2.15
N ILE A 125 4.38 -1.17 2.36
CA ILE A 125 3.52 -2.26 1.84
C ILE A 125 2.17 -1.66 1.47
N LEU A 126 1.57 -2.06 0.35
CA LEU A 126 0.24 -1.62 -0.07
C LEU A 126 -0.52 -2.75 -0.77
N ASP A 127 -1.84 -2.70 -0.72
CA ASP A 127 -2.74 -3.43 -1.62
C ASP A 127 -3.69 -2.42 -2.30
N ALA A 128 -4.10 -2.70 -3.53
CA ALA A 128 -4.83 -1.76 -4.38
C ALA A 128 -5.92 -2.41 -5.23
N ARG A 129 -6.96 -1.64 -5.55
CA ARG A 129 -8.04 -1.98 -6.48
C ARG A 129 -8.26 -0.81 -7.45
N LEU A 130 -8.61 -1.13 -8.68
CA LEU A 130 -8.84 -0.16 -9.75
C LEU A 130 -10.32 -0.19 -10.14
N TYR A 131 -10.91 0.99 -10.28
CA TYR A 131 -12.29 1.18 -10.71
C TYR A 131 -12.31 1.89 -12.05
N ASN A 132 -13.05 1.32 -12.99
CA ASN A 132 -13.38 2.01 -14.24
C ASN A 132 -14.52 2.99 -13.99
N ILE A 133 -14.36 4.21 -14.49
CA ILE A 133 -15.31 5.29 -14.31
C ILE A 133 -15.96 5.62 -15.65
N ALA A 134 -17.29 5.61 -15.68
CA ALA A 134 -18.08 6.08 -16.80
C ALA A 134 -18.43 7.57 -16.67
N PRO A 135 -18.71 8.26 -17.78
CA PRO A 135 -19.26 9.61 -17.76
C PRO A 135 -20.51 9.73 -16.89
N LYS A 136 -20.87 10.96 -16.55
CA LYS A 136 -22.11 11.25 -15.81
C LYS A 136 -23.32 10.67 -16.57
N LYS A 137 -24.24 10.04 -15.85
CA LYS A 137 -25.54 9.61 -16.40
C LYS A 137 -26.43 10.81 -16.72
#